data_AF-A0AB38FQ84-F1
#
_entry.id   AF-A0AB38FQ84-F1
#
_cell.length_a   1.000
_cell.length_b   1.000
_cell.length_c   1.000
_cell.angle_alpha   90.00
_cell.angle_beta   90.00
_cell.angle_gamma   90.00
#
_symmetry.space_group_name_H-M   'P 1'
#
loop_
_entity.id
_entity.type
_entity.pdbx_description
1 polymer ?
#
loop_
_entity_poly.entity_id
_entity_poly.type
_entity_poly.pdbx_seq_one_letter_code
_entity_poly.pdbx_strand_id
1 'polypeptide(L)'
;MNDHSGGIRLEINGPVANLIHFRQTGPEVVRGAWTRAGQRASASLAALPQTTVAVLSGSAYGGGLELALHCDFRIAASHVEIGLPETTLGTTAGYSVGETSSLLNNPSWRGRR
;
A
#
# COMPACT_ATOMS: atom_id res chain seq x y z
N MET A 1 14.32 24.19 16.60
CA MET A 1 13.24 23.94 15.62
C MET A 1 13.77 22.89 14.67
N ASN A 2 13.36 21.63 14.83
CA ASN A 2 13.81 20.55 13.96
C ASN A 2 13.10 20.70 12.61
N ASP A 3 13.86 20.82 11.53
CA ASP A 3 13.35 20.89 10.17
C ASP A 3 12.89 19.50 9.73
N HIS A 4 11.61 19.21 9.89
CA HIS A 4 11.00 17.96 9.42
C HIS A 4 10.85 17.91 7.88
N SER A 5 11.70 18.63 7.13
CA SER A 5 11.65 18.76 5.66
C SER A 5 12.22 17.56 4.90
N GLY A 6 12.73 16.54 5.60
CA GLY A 6 13.21 15.30 4.97
C GLY A 6 12.04 14.46 4.43
N GLY A 7 11.98 14.28 3.11
CA GLY A 7 11.02 13.35 2.49
C GLY A 7 11.29 11.90 2.88
N ILE A 8 10.24 11.10 2.98
CA ILE A 8 10.32 9.66 3.31
C ILE A 8 10.14 8.85 2.03
N ARG A 9 11.15 8.04 1.69
CA ARG A 9 11.11 7.07 0.58
C ARG A 9 10.65 5.72 1.12
N LEU A 10 9.52 5.24 0.63
CA LEU A 10 9.05 3.87 0.84
C LEU A 10 9.40 3.05 -0.40
N GLU A 11 10.26 2.05 -0.26
CA GLU A 11 10.59 1.15 -1.36
C GLU A 11 9.73 -0.11 -1.29
N ILE A 12 8.98 -0.38 -2.36
CA ILE A 12 8.06 -1.50 -2.44
C ILE A 12 8.64 -2.47 -3.46
N ASN A 13 9.33 -3.48 -2.94
CA ASN A 13 10.00 -4.51 -3.73
C ASN A 13 9.27 -5.84 -3.63
N GLY A 14 8.91 -6.38 -4.79
CA GLY A 14 8.31 -7.71 -4.93
C GLY A 14 6.79 -7.72 -4.73
N PRO A 15 6.15 -8.87 -4.97
CA PRO A 15 4.71 -9.02 -4.77
C PRO A 15 4.43 -8.85 -3.28
N VAL A 16 3.94 -7.67 -2.88
CA VAL A 16 3.55 -7.39 -1.50
C VAL A 16 2.15 -7.97 -1.21
N ALA A 17 2.07 -9.24 -1.53
CA ALA A 17 1.10 -10.26 -1.21
C ALA A 17 1.71 -11.50 -1.85
N ASN A 18 2.85 -12.00 -1.33
CA ASN A 18 3.39 -13.25 -1.83
C ASN A 18 2.37 -14.33 -1.46
N LEU A 19 1.47 -14.66 -2.40
CA LEU A 19 0.40 -15.63 -2.25
C LEU A 19 0.92 -16.98 -1.75
N ILE A 20 2.20 -17.31 -2.02
CA ILE A 20 2.89 -18.51 -1.50
C ILE A 20 3.10 -18.44 0.02
N HIS A 21 3.41 -17.26 0.58
CA HIS A 21 3.53 -17.06 2.03
C HIS A 21 2.16 -16.97 2.72
N PHE A 22 1.17 -16.40 2.03
CA PHE A 22 -0.21 -16.34 2.51
C PHE A 22 -0.83 -17.73 2.64
N ARG A 23 -0.50 -18.65 1.72
CA ARG A 23 -0.98 -20.04 1.75
C ARG A 23 -0.51 -20.82 2.98
N GLN A 24 0.58 -20.39 3.61
CA GLN A 24 1.15 -20.99 4.81
C GLN A 24 0.67 -20.31 6.10
N THR A 25 -0.01 -19.17 5.98
CA THR A 25 -0.55 -18.42 7.13
C THR A 25 -2.02 -18.78 7.34
N GLY A 26 -2.39 -19.16 8.57
CA GLY A 26 -3.78 -19.48 8.89
C GLY A 26 -4.74 -18.31 8.66
N PRO A 27 -5.96 -18.54 8.14
CA PRO A 27 -6.91 -17.48 7.79
C PRO A 27 -7.30 -16.59 8.98
N GLU A 28 -7.24 -17.11 10.20
CA GLU A 28 -7.46 -16.37 11.45
C GLU A 28 -6.35 -15.36 11.74
N VAL A 29 -5.09 -15.72 11.49
CA VAL A 29 -3.94 -14.81 11.65
C VAL A 29 -3.99 -13.69 10.62
N VAL A 30 -4.34 -14.04 9.38
CA VAL A 30 -4.55 -13.10 8.28
C VAL A 30 -5.64 -12.08 8.64
N ARG A 31 -6.87 -12.54 8.93
CA ARG A 31 -8.01 -11.67 9.24
C ARG A 31 -7.80 -10.87 10.53
N GLY A 32 -6.99 -11.40 11.44
CA GLY A 32 -6.71 -10.81 12.74
C GLY A 32 -5.50 -9.90 12.73
N ALA A 33 -4.35 -10.47 13.11
CA ALA A 33 -3.15 -9.71 13.43
C ALA A 33 -2.57 -9.00 12.19
N TRP A 34 -2.59 -9.67 11.04
CA TRP A 34 -2.02 -9.16 9.80
C TRP A 34 -2.81 -7.99 9.23
N THR A 35 -4.12 -8.13 9.04
CA THR A 35 -4.99 -7.03 8.61
C THR A 35 -4.87 -5.82 9.54
N ARG A 36 -4.90 -6.02 10.87
CA ARG A 36 -4.74 -4.92 11.83
C ARG A 36 -3.36 -4.28 11.81
N ALA A 37 -2.30 -5.04 11.50
CA ALA A 37 -0.96 -4.48 11.34
C ALA A 37 -0.90 -3.60 10.07
N GLY A 38 -1.43 -4.08 8.95
CA GLY A 38 -1.50 -3.31 7.71
C GLY A 38 -2.32 -2.04 7.83
N GLN A 39 -3.51 -2.10 8.45
CA GLN A 39 -4.34 -0.91 8.72
C GLN A 39 -3.62 0.13 9.57
N ARG A 40 -2.89 -0.31 10.60
CA ARG A 40 -2.08 0.60 11.44
C ARG A 40 -0.94 1.21 10.65
N ALA A 41 -0.24 0.42 9.83
CA ALA A 41 0.83 0.93 8.97
C ALA A 41 0.30 1.98 7.98
N SER A 42 -0.82 1.72 7.32
CA SER A 42 -1.48 2.67 6.42
C SER A 42 -1.87 3.96 7.14
N ALA A 43 -2.51 3.85 8.31
CA ALA A 43 -2.91 5.01 9.09
C ALA A 43 -1.70 5.84 9.57
N SER A 44 -0.63 5.17 10.02
CA SER A 44 0.61 5.85 10.40
C SER A 44 1.27 6.54 9.22
N LEU A 45 1.33 5.88 8.06
CA LEU A 45 1.90 6.44 6.83
C LEU A 45 1.11 7.67 6.36
N ALA A 46 -0.22 7.60 6.37
CA ALA A 46 -1.10 8.71 5.99
C ALA A 46 -1.06 9.90 6.98
N ALA A 47 -0.64 9.66 8.22
CA ALA A 47 -0.51 10.70 9.26
C ALA A 47 0.87 11.35 9.31
N LEU A 48 1.81 10.94 8.46
CA LEU A 48 3.15 11.53 8.45
C LEU A 48 3.10 12.98 7.96
N PRO A 49 3.74 13.92 8.67
CA PRO A 49 3.85 15.31 8.22
C PRO A 49 4.84 15.48 7.05
N GLN A 50 5.68 14.49 6.78
CA GLN A 50 6.66 14.51 5.70
C GLN A 50 6.04 14.04 4.38
N THR A 51 6.49 14.61 3.26
CA THR A 51 6.16 14.10 1.94
C THR A 51 6.69 12.67 1.75
N THR A 52 5.82 11.78 1.31
CA THR A 52 6.08 10.36 1.13
C THR A 52 6.11 9.96 -0.35
N VAL A 53 7.10 9.15 -0.73
CA VAL A 53 7.25 8.65 -2.11
C VAL A 53 7.37 7.14 -2.09
N ALA A 54 6.41 6.46 -2.72
CA ALA A 54 6.49 5.03 -3.00
C ALA A 54 7.29 4.78 -4.28
N VAL A 55 8.38 4.03 -4.18
CA VAL A 55 9.19 3.59 -5.32
C VAL A 55 8.87 2.13 -5.60
N LEU A 56 8.30 1.86 -6.77
CA LEU A 56 7.91 0.54 -7.23
C LEU A 56 8.94 0.04 -8.25
N SER A 57 9.67 -1.00 -7.89
CA SER A 57 10.72 -1.63 -8.71
C SER A 57 10.38 -3.06 -9.14
N GLY A 58 9.35 -3.66 -8.55
CA GLY A 58 8.75 -4.94 -8.94
C GLY A 58 7.23 -4.89 -8.85
N SER A 59 6.54 -5.96 -9.24
CA SER A 59 5.08 -5.97 -9.30
C SER A 59 4.44 -5.64 -7.94
N ALA A 60 3.53 -4.68 -7.90
CA ALA A 60 2.87 -4.21 -6.68
C ALA A 60 1.41 -4.68 -6.65
N TYR A 61 1.17 -5.72 -5.84
CA TYR A 61 -0.17 -6.28 -5.63
C TYR A 61 -0.59 -6.19 -4.16
N GLY A 62 -1.90 -6.15 -3.92
CA GLY A 62 -2.48 -6.30 -2.60
C GLY A 62 -1.98 -5.31 -1.57
N GLY A 63 -1.60 -5.79 -0.38
CA GLY A 63 -1.27 -4.95 0.77
C GLY A 63 -0.15 -3.92 0.52
N GLY A 64 0.84 -4.21 -0.34
CA GLY A 64 1.84 -3.17 -0.66
C GLY A 64 1.37 -2.18 -1.69
N LEU A 65 0.45 -2.55 -2.60
CA LEU A 65 -0.23 -1.54 -3.40
C LEU A 65 -1.12 -0.66 -2.52
N GLU A 66 -1.80 -1.23 -1.52
CA GLU A 66 -2.57 -0.45 -0.53
C GLU A 66 -1.68 0.57 0.20
N LEU A 67 -0.50 0.17 0.67
CA LEU A 67 0.46 1.09 1.28
C LEU A 67 0.97 2.15 0.30
N ALA A 68 1.28 1.76 -0.95
CA ALA A 68 1.72 2.70 -1.99
C ALA A 68 0.67 3.79 -2.27
N LEU A 69 -0.61 3.44 -2.17
CA LEU A 69 -1.73 4.36 -2.41
C LEU A 69 -1.88 5.42 -1.31
N HIS A 70 -1.36 5.15 -0.11
CA HIS A 70 -1.29 6.14 0.97
C HIS A 70 -0.09 7.08 0.88
N CYS A 71 0.86 6.84 -0.02
CA CYS A 71 1.93 7.81 -0.30
C CYS A 71 1.45 9.00 -1.14
N ASP A 72 2.12 10.14 -1.02
CA ASP A 72 1.83 11.35 -1.82
C ASP A 72 2.18 11.13 -3.29
N PHE A 73 3.37 10.56 -3.53
CA PHE A 73 3.85 10.24 -4.87
C PHE A 73 4.13 8.74 -5.03
N ARG A 74 3.99 8.27 -6.27
CA ARG A 74 4.33 6.92 -6.70
C ARG A 74 5.20 7.01 -7.94
N ILE A 75 6.35 6.34 -7.92
CA ILE A 75 7.26 6.23 -9.07
C ILE A 75 7.40 4.75 -9.36
N ALA A 76 7.01 4.33 -10.57
CA ALA A 76 7.08 2.94 -11.00
C ALA A 76 8.03 2.79 -12.18
N ALA A 77 8.86 1.74 -12.17
CA ALA A 77 9.56 1.34 -13.38
C ALA A 77 8.56 0.87 -14.45
N SER A 78 8.91 1.02 -15.73
CA SER A 78 7.99 0.75 -16.85
C SER A 78 7.52 -0.71 -16.93
N HIS A 79 8.26 -1.65 -16.34
CA HIS A 79 7.94 -3.07 -16.27
C HIS A 79 7.10 -3.45 -15.04
N VAL A 80 6.74 -2.50 -14.17
CA VAL A 80 5.98 -2.80 -12.95
C VAL A 80 4.53 -3.04 -13.29
N GLU A 81 4.04 -4.21 -12.89
CA GLU A 81 2.62 -4.52 -12.90
C GLU A 81 1.98 -4.16 -11.56
N ILE A 82 0.78 -3.58 -11.60
CA ILE A 82 0.03 -3.22 -10.39
C ILE A 82 -1.38 -3.79 -10.43
N GLY A 83 -1.93 -4.16 -9.27
CA GLY A 83 -3.33 -4.55 -9.18
C GLY A 83 -3.80 -4.98 -7.78
N LEU A 84 -5.11 -5.09 -7.62
CA LEU A 84 -5.74 -5.67 -6.43
C LEU A 84 -6.43 -6.99 -6.82
N PRO A 85 -5.71 -8.12 -6.87
CA PRO A 85 -6.29 -9.40 -7.24
C PRO A 85 -7.26 -9.95 -6.18
N GLU A 86 -7.30 -9.35 -4.98
CA GLU A 86 -8.14 -9.76 -3.85
C GLU A 86 -9.60 -9.98 -4.25
N THR A 87 -10.19 -9.06 -5.02
CA THR A 87 -11.58 -9.13 -5.48
C THR A 87 -11.82 -10.32 -6.40
N THR A 88 -10.83 -10.66 -7.24
CA THR A 88 -10.89 -11.83 -8.13
C THR A 88 -10.76 -13.14 -7.34
N LEU A 89 -10.13 -13.10 -6.16
CA LEU A 89 -9.95 -14.24 -5.26
C LEU A 89 -11.10 -14.38 -4.24
N GLY A 90 -12.18 -13.60 -4.36
CA GLY A 90 -13.31 -13.63 -3.42
C GLY A 90 -12.98 -13.06 -2.03
N THR A 91 -11.91 -12.25 -1.94
CA THR A 91 -11.53 -11.51 -0.73
C THR A 91 -11.52 -10.01 -1.01
N THR A 92 -11.32 -9.19 0.02
CA THR A 92 -11.24 -7.74 -0.12
C THR A 92 -9.86 -7.25 0.30
N ALA A 93 -9.42 -6.15 -0.31
CA ALA A 93 -8.27 -5.37 0.13
C ALA A 93 -8.46 -5.00 1.62
N GLY A 94 -7.47 -5.31 2.45
CA GLY A 94 -7.63 -5.39 3.91
C GLY A 94 -7.05 -4.20 4.66
N TYR A 95 -6.10 -3.49 4.06
CA TYR A 95 -5.34 -2.45 4.75
C TYR A 95 -6.01 -1.08 4.69
N SER A 96 -6.90 -0.86 3.72
CA SER A 96 -7.60 0.44 3.54
C SER A 96 -9.04 0.28 3.06
N VAL A 97 -9.82 -0.54 3.79
CA VAL A 97 -11.20 -0.93 3.46
C VAL A 97 -12.05 0.26 2.99
N GLY A 98 -12.39 0.29 1.70
CA GLY A 98 -13.26 1.31 1.06
C GLY A 98 -12.52 2.44 0.32
N GLU A 99 -11.33 2.84 0.77
CA GLU A 99 -10.57 3.96 0.16
C GLU A 99 -9.66 3.51 -0.98
N THR A 100 -9.23 2.24 -1.01
CA THR A 100 -8.29 1.75 -2.02
C THR A 100 -8.83 1.92 -3.45
N SER A 101 -10.12 1.63 -3.66
CA SER A 101 -10.78 1.75 -4.96
C SER A 101 -10.89 3.20 -5.43
N SER A 102 -11.18 4.13 -4.51
CA SER A 102 -11.26 5.55 -4.86
C SER A 102 -9.87 6.13 -5.15
N LEU A 103 -8.83 5.71 -4.43
CA LEU A 103 -7.45 6.12 -4.68
C LEU A 103 -6.89 5.57 -6.01
N LEU A 104 -7.28 4.35 -6.41
CA LEU A 104 -6.91 3.78 -7.71
C LEU A 104 -7.59 4.49 -8.88
N ASN A 105 -8.88 4.82 -8.74
CA ASN A 105 -9.70 5.36 -9.83
C ASN A 105 -9.72 6.90 -9.91
N ASN A 106 -9.17 7.61 -8.92
CA ASN A 106 -9.19 9.07 -8.86
C ASN A 106 -7.78 9.67 -8.98
N PRO A 107 -7.45 10.35 -10.11
CA PRO A 107 -6.14 10.95 -10.33
C PRO A 107 -5.93 12.31 -9.62
N SER A 108 -6.79 12.71 -8.68
CA SER A 108 -6.71 14.00 -7.94
C SER A 108 -5.51 14.18 -7.01
N TRP A 109 -4.54 13.27 -7.02
CA TRP A 109 -3.28 13.31 -6.26
C TRP A 109 -2.33 14.48 -6.63
N ARG A 110 -2.75 15.41 -7.48
CA ARG A 110 -2.02 16.65 -7.81
C ARG A 110 -2.10 17.76 -6.75
N GLY A 111 -2.77 17.58 -5.60
CA GLY A 111 -3.04 18.73 -4.73
C GLY A 111 -3.39 18.49 -3.27
N ARG A 112 -3.05 17.35 -2.66
CA ARG A 112 -3.08 17.28 -1.19
C ARG A 112 -1.78 17.86 -0.64
N ARG A 113 -1.89 19.07 -0.10
CA ARG A 113 -0.99 19.60 0.92
C ARG A 113 -1.67 19.44 2.27
#